data_AF-A0A2V8C0G5-F1
#
_entry.id   AF-A0A2V8C0G5-F1
#
_cell.length_a   1.000
_cell.length_b   1.000
_cell.length_c   1.000
_cell.angle_alpha   90.00
_cell.angle_beta   90.00
_cell.angle_gamma   90.00
#
_symmetry.space_group_name_H-M   'P 1'
#
loop_
_entity.id
_entity.type
_entity.pdbx_description
1 polymer ?
#
loop_
_entity_poly.entity_id
_entity_poly.type
_entity_poly.pdbx_seq_one_letter_code
_entity_poly.pdbx_strand_id
1 'polypeptide(L)'
;MPVSLAHKVESLRDDFRSAARLAEMLGVSRSQVTRWLRGAGIDPLNAEKVDLLELVWSNVLRLYDREAALAWLFGLNPLLGDRRPIDLVRAGRAEELMRAIRAERADTFA
;
A
#
# COMPACT_ATOMS: atom_id res chain seq x y z
N MET A 1 0.08 19.41 11.12
CA MET A 1 -1.25 18.81 10.86
C MET A 1 -1.03 17.46 10.23
N PRO A 2 -1.70 16.37 10.66
CA PRO A 2 -1.64 15.08 9.97
C PRO A 2 -2.11 15.25 8.52
N VAL A 3 -1.47 14.56 7.58
CA VAL A 3 -1.87 14.56 6.16
C VAL A 3 -3.29 14.02 6.07
N SER A 4 -4.17 14.72 5.35
CA SER A 4 -5.54 14.25 5.17
C SER A 4 -5.54 12.94 4.38
N LEU A 5 -6.46 12.04 4.71
CA LEU A 5 -6.58 10.76 4.03
C LEU A 5 -6.89 10.93 2.53
N ALA A 6 -7.62 11.99 2.16
CA ALA A 6 -7.85 12.35 0.76
C ALA A 6 -6.54 12.69 0.02
N HIS A 7 -5.62 13.44 0.66
CA HIS A 7 -4.29 13.69 0.08
C HIS A 7 -3.47 12.42 -0.07
N LYS A 8 -3.57 11.48 0.89
CA LYS A 8 -2.90 10.17 0.77
C LYS A 8 -3.42 9.38 -0.43
N VAL A 9 -4.74 9.31 -0.60
CA VAL A 9 -5.38 8.67 -1.76
C VAL A 9 -4.94 9.32 -3.07
N GLU A 10 -4.84 10.66 -3.10
CA GLU A 10 -4.33 11.39 -4.26
C GLU A 10 -2.86 11.06 -4.57
N SER A 11 -1.98 11.11 -3.57
CA SER A 11 -0.57 10.75 -3.73
C SER A 11 -0.41 9.33 -4.27
N LEU A 12 -1.13 8.36 -3.69
CA LEU A 12 -1.08 6.96 -4.13
C LEU A 12 -1.65 6.79 -5.55
N ARG A 13 -2.72 7.51 -5.90
CA ARG A 13 -3.27 7.50 -7.26
C ARG A 13 -2.22 7.93 -8.27
N ASP A 14 -1.46 8.97 -7.95
CA ASP A 14 -0.43 9.52 -8.82
C ASP A 14 0.78 8.59 -8.91
N ASP A 15 1.21 8.01 -7.78
CA ASP A 15 2.27 7.01 -7.71
C ASP A 15 1.95 5.77 -8.58
N PHE A 16 0.71 5.28 -8.55
CA PHE A 16 0.26 4.14 -9.34
C PHE A 16 -0.32 4.53 -10.71
N ARG A 17 -0.37 5.83 -11.02
CA ARG A 17 -0.87 6.45 -12.26
C ARG A 17 -2.31 6.07 -12.64
N SER A 18 -3.10 5.53 -11.71
CA SER A 18 -4.44 5.03 -12.00
C SER A 18 -5.29 4.84 -10.76
N ALA A 19 -6.45 5.50 -10.73
CA ALA A 19 -7.47 5.29 -9.70
C ALA A 19 -8.07 3.88 -9.75
N ALA A 20 -8.13 3.24 -10.92
CA ALA A 20 -8.59 1.86 -11.05
C ALA A 20 -7.61 0.89 -10.40
N ARG A 21 -6.31 1.07 -10.66
CA ARG A 21 -5.25 0.28 -10.04
C ARG A 21 -5.23 0.46 -8.53
N LEU A 22 -5.36 1.69 -8.04
CA LEU A 22 -5.45 1.96 -6.60
C LEU A 22 -6.68 1.27 -5.97
N ALA A 23 -7.82 1.28 -6.66
CA ALA A 23 -9.03 0.60 -6.19
C ALA A 23 -8.83 -0.92 -6.08
N GLU A 24 -8.22 -1.54 -7.10
CA GLU A 24 -7.85 -2.95 -7.07
C GLU A 24 -6.92 -3.24 -5.90
N MET A 25 -5.88 -2.44 -5.70
CA MET A 25 -4.89 -2.58 -4.64
C MET A 25 -5.51 -2.53 -3.24
N LEU A 26 -6.52 -1.68 -3.03
CA LEU A 26 -7.23 -1.55 -1.76
C LEU A 26 -8.40 -2.53 -1.61
N GLY A 27 -8.76 -3.26 -2.67
CA GLY A 27 -9.91 -4.17 -2.68
C GLY A 27 -11.26 -3.43 -2.61
N VAL A 28 -11.35 -2.27 -3.26
CA VAL A 28 -12.55 -1.42 -3.30
C VAL A 28 -12.96 -1.12 -4.74
N SER A 29 -14.15 -0.54 -4.92
CA SER A 29 -14.60 -0.10 -6.24
C SER A 29 -13.92 1.20 -6.68
N ARG A 30 -13.73 1.39 -8.00
CA ARG A 30 -13.22 2.66 -8.57
C ARG A 30 -14.07 3.87 -8.20
N SER A 31 -15.39 3.68 -8.05
CA SER A 31 -16.32 4.75 -7.65
C SER A 31 -16.09 5.19 -6.21
N GLN A 32 -15.73 4.27 -5.29
CA GLN A 32 -15.30 4.65 -3.94
C GLN A 32 -14.08 5.54 -3.96
N VAL A 33 -13.02 5.16 -4.70
CA VAL A 33 -11.80 5.99 -4.83
C VAL A 33 -12.12 7.36 -5.41
N THR A 34 -12.99 7.43 -6.43
CA THR A 34 -13.40 8.71 -7.04
C THR A 34 -14.17 9.60 -6.06
N ARG A 35 -15.02 9.02 -5.19
CA ARG A 35 -15.73 9.78 -4.15
C ARG A 35 -14.76 10.31 -3.11
N TRP A 36 -13.80 9.52 -2.66
CA TRP A 36 -12.79 9.93 -1.69
C TRP A 36 -11.94 11.10 -2.20
N LEU A 37 -11.52 11.05 -3.47
CA LEU A 37 -10.81 12.16 -4.14
C LEU A 37 -11.65 13.43 -4.25
N ARG A 38 -12.99 13.33 -4.17
CA ARG A 38 -13.92 14.48 -4.14
C ARG A 38 -14.25 14.94 -2.72
N GLY A 39 -13.54 14.45 -1.72
CA GLY A 39 -13.73 14.83 -0.32
C GLY A 39 -14.85 14.07 0.40
N ALA A 40 -15.38 12.99 -0.18
CA ALA A 40 -16.25 12.10 0.58
C ALA A 40 -15.45 11.44 1.72
N GLY A 41 -16.10 11.27 2.87
CA GLY A 41 -15.50 10.53 3.99
C GLY A 41 -15.09 9.11 3.61
N ILE A 42 -14.06 8.62 4.30
CA ILE A 42 -13.57 7.25 4.19
C ILE A 42 -13.88 6.60 5.53
N ASP A 43 -14.50 5.43 5.51
CA ASP A 43 -14.75 4.67 6.73
C ASP A 43 -13.42 4.18 7.36
N PRO A 44 -13.39 3.93 8.68
CA PRO A 44 -12.16 3.56 9.38
C PRO A 44 -11.42 2.35 8.79
N LEU A 45 -12.13 1.34 8.28
CA LEU A 45 -11.52 0.14 7.72
C LEU A 45 -10.78 0.45 6.41
N ASN A 46 -11.38 1.25 5.53
CA ASN A 46 -10.71 1.67 4.29
C ASN A 46 -9.61 2.70 4.55
N ALA A 47 -9.75 3.53 5.60
CA ALA A 47 -8.69 4.44 6.03
C ALA A 47 -7.43 3.68 6.44
N GLU A 48 -7.59 2.63 7.24
CA GLU A 48 -6.47 1.78 7.66
C GLU A 48 -5.75 1.14 6.48
N LYS A 49 -6.48 0.67 5.46
CA LYS A 49 -5.87 0.11 4.24
C LYS A 49 -5.07 1.14 3.44
N VAL A 50 -5.58 2.36 3.34
CA VAL A 50 -4.88 3.47 2.66
C VAL A 50 -3.60 3.80 3.41
N ASP A 51 -3.68 3.95 4.73
CA ASP A 51 -2.52 4.24 5.58
C ASP A 51 -1.47 3.12 5.50
N LEU A 52 -1.92 1.86 5.53
CA LEU A 52 -1.04 0.70 5.40
C LEU A 52 -0.36 0.65 4.03
N LEU A 53 -1.10 0.92 2.94
CA LEU A 53 -0.52 0.95 1.60
C LEU A 53 0.52 2.06 1.46
N GLU A 54 0.22 3.27 1.94
CA GLU A 54 1.15 4.40 1.96
C GLU A 54 2.43 4.06 2.73
N LEU A 55 2.27 3.46 3.92
CA LEU A 55 3.38 3.07 4.76
C LEU A 55 4.26 2.02 4.07
N VAL A 56 3.66 0.93 3.57
CA VAL A 56 4.40 -0.14 2.88
C VAL A 56 5.13 0.43 1.66
N TRP A 57 4.43 1.17 0.80
CA TRP A 57 5.00 1.75 -0.41
C TRP A 57 6.20 2.66 -0.11
N SER A 58 6.05 3.55 0.87
CA SER A 58 7.11 4.46 1.31
C SER A 58 8.32 3.74 1.90
N ASN A 59 8.13 2.58 2.55
CA ASN A 59 9.23 1.80 3.11
C ASN A 59 9.96 1.00 2.02
N VAL A 60 9.23 0.41 1.08
CA VAL A 60 9.79 -0.41 0.00
C VAL A 60 10.55 0.46 -1.00
N LEU A 61 10.08 1.66 -1.32
CA LEU A 61 10.79 2.63 -2.17
C LEU A 61 12.12 3.14 -1.56
N ARG A 62 12.37 2.90 -0.27
CA ARG A 62 13.68 3.19 0.35
C ARG A 62 14.68 2.06 0.17
N LEU A 63 14.22 0.88 -0.23
CA LEU A 63 15.05 -0.32 -0.44
C LEU A 63 15.26 -0.60 -1.91
N TYR A 64 14.24 -0.32 -2.72
CA TYR A 64 14.22 -0.63 -4.13
C TYR A 64 13.85 0.58 -4.97
N ASP A 65 14.28 0.57 -6.23
CA ASP A 65 13.69 1.45 -7.22
C ASP A 65 12.19 1.14 -7.43
N ARG A 66 11.53 1.98 -8.21
CA ARG A 66 10.08 1.88 -8.41
C ARG A 66 9.66 0.56 -9.06
N GLU A 67 10.45 0.00 -9.98
CA GLU A 67 10.10 -1.23 -10.69
C GLU A 67 10.20 -2.43 -9.76
N ALA A 68 11.32 -2.55 -9.04
CA ALA A 68 11.51 -3.59 -8.04
C ALA A 68 10.55 -3.45 -6.85
N ALA A 69 10.18 -2.24 -6.44
CA ALA A 69 9.16 -2.02 -5.41
C ALA A 69 7.77 -2.52 -5.85
N LEU A 70 7.41 -2.34 -7.13
CA LEU A 70 6.18 -2.92 -7.68
C LEU A 70 6.28 -4.44 -7.71
N ALA A 71 7.40 -4.98 -8.18
CA ALA A 71 7.62 -6.43 -8.19
C ALA A 71 7.50 -7.03 -6.79
N TRP A 72 8.03 -6.36 -5.76
CA TRP A 72 7.88 -6.77 -4.36
C TRP A 72 6.42 -6.78 -3.93
N LEU A 73 5.66 -5.71 -4.22
CA LEU A 73 4.27 -5.57 -3.79
C LEU A 73 3.31 -6.58 -4.44
N PHE A 74 3.54 -6.93 -5.70
CA PHE A 74 2.69 -7.81 -6.51
C PHE A 74 3.20 -9.25 -6.63
N GLY A 75 4.48 -9.50 -6.33
CA GLY A 75 5.12 -10.80 -6.36
C GLY A 75 4.86 -11.63 -5.11
N LEU A 76 5.13 -12.93 -5.19
CA LEU A 76 5.11 -13.81 -4.01
C LEU A 76 6.32 -13.46 -3.12
N ASN A 77 6.08 -13.30 -1.83
CA ASN A 77 7.13 -12.96 -0.88
C ASN A 77 7.36 -14.11 0.11
N PRO A 78 8.56 -14.73 0.12
CA PRO A 78 8.89 -15.83 1.04
C PRO A 78 8.76 -15.46 2.52
N LEU A 79 9.05 -14.21 2.89
CA LEU A 79 8.92 -13.70 4.26
C LEU A 79 7.45 -13.60 4.71
N LEU A 80 6.51 -13.69 3.77
CA LEU A 80 5.07 -13.67 4.01
C LEU A 80 4.40 -15.04 3.80
N GLY A 81 5.19 -16.12 3.69
CA GLY A 81 4.70 -17.47 3.40
C GLY A 81 4.16 -17.57 1.98
N ASP A 82 4.92 -17.08 1.01
CA ASP A 82 4.59 -17.05 -0.42
C ASP A 82 3.26 -16.38 -0.75
N ARG A 83 2.83 -15.41 0.08
CA ARG A 83 1.70 -14.53 -0.21
C ARG A 83 2.19 -13.22 -0.82
N ARG A 84 1.33 -12.60 -1.62
CA ARG A 84 1.60 -11.28 -2.19
C ARG A 84 1.39 -10.21 -1.13
N PRO A 85 2.34 -9.27 -0.92
CA PRO A 85 2.16 -8.19 0.06
C PRO A 85 0.88 -7.37 -0.17
N ILE A 86 0.46 -7.16 -1.43
CA ILE A 86 -0.77 -6.42 -1.72
C ILE A 86 -2.04 -7.10 -1.17
N ASP A 87 -2.06 -8.43 -1.09
CA ASP A 87 -3.21 -9.15 -0.52
C ASP A 87 -3.27 -8.98 1.01
N LEU A 88 -2.10 -8.83 1.66
CA LEU A 88 -2.03 -8.52 3.08
C LEU A 88 -2.46 -7.08 3.37
N VAL A 89 -2.17 -6.14 2.48
CA VAL A 89 -2.68 -4.75 2.56
C VAL A 89 -4.20 -4.76 2.52
N ARG A 90 -4.80 -5.49 1.57
CA ARG A 90 -6.27 -5.64 1.46
C ARG A 90 -6.90 -6.26 2.71
N ALA A 91 -6.19 -7.18 3.34
CA ALA A 91 -6.61 -7.89 4.55
C ALA A 91 -6.26 -7.14 5.86
N GLY A 92 -5.65 -5.95 5.80
CA GLY A 92 -5.27 -5.17 6.99
C GLY A 92 -4.19 -5.84 7.85
N ARG A 93 -3.36 -6.74 7.28
CA ARG A 93 -2.36 -7.52 8.03
C ARG A 93 -1.07 -6.72 8.25
N ALA A 94 -1.19 -5.59 8.94
CA ALA A 94 -0.11 -4.62 9.14
C ALA A 94 1.13 -5.22 9.83
N GLU A 95 0.95 -6.00 10.90
CA GLU A 95 2.06 -6.58 11.65
C GLU A 95 2.96 -7.49 10.81
N GLU A 96 2.36 -8.31 9.96
CA GLU A 96 3.09 -9.23 9.07
C GLU A 96 3.90 -8.46 8.03
N LEU A 97 3.29 -7.45 7.41
CA LEU A 97 3.95 -6.58 6.44
C LEU A 97 5.12 -5.82 7.06
N MET A 98 4.92 -5.25 8.25
CA MET A 98 5.99 -4.53 8.93
C MET A 98 7.12 -5.45 9.40
N ARG A 99 6.82 -6.71 9.73
CA ARG A 99 7.85 -7.72 10.03
C ARG A 99 8.67 -8.05 8.78
N ALA A 100 8.02 -8.28 7.65
CA ALA A 100 8.71 -8.56 6.39
C ALA A 100 9.60 -7.38 5.96
N ILE A 101 9.11 -6.13 6.03
CA ILE A 101 9.91 -4.95 5.70
C ILE A 101 11.14 -4.81 6.60
N ARG A 102 11.03 -5.14 7.90
CA ARG A 102 12.18 -5.12 8.81
C ARG A 102 13.19 -6.21 8.47
N ALA A 103 12.72 -7.41 8.08
CA ALA A 103 13.59 -8.50 7.65
C ALA A 103 14.31 -8.15 6.34
N GLU A 104 13.61 -7.61 5.34
CA GLU A 104 14.20 -7.13 4.08
C GLU A 104 15.31 -6.10 4.31
N ARG A 105 15.06 -5.16 5.23
CA ARG A 105 16.09 -4.18 5.63
C ARG A 105 17.32 -4.84 6.21
N ALA A 106 17.13 -5.79 7.13
CA ALA A 106 18.25 -6.47 7.76
C ALA A 106 19.09 -7.25 6.74
N ASP A 107 18.45 -7.87 5.76
CA ASP A 107 19.11 -8.62 4.68
C ASP A 107 19.85 -7.68 3.70
N THR A 108 19.25 -6.54 3.34
CA THR A 108 19.86 -5.57 2.41
C THR A 108 21.14 -4.92 2.96
N PHE A 109 21.31 -4.87 4.28
CA PHE A 109 22.48 -4.26 4.94
C PHE A 109 23.47 -5.29 5.53
N ALA A 110 23.23 -6.58 5.34
CA ALA A 110 24.12 -7.67 5.79
C ALA A 110 25.20 -7.97 4.73
#